data_AF-A0A662KG23-F1
#
_entry.id   AF-A0A662KG23-F1
#
_cell.length_a   1.000
_cell.length_b   1.000
_cell.length_c   1.000
_cell.angle_alpha   90.00
_cell.angle_beta   90.00
_cell.angle_gamma   90.00
#
_symmetry.space_group_name_H-M   'P 1'
#
loop_
_entity.id
_entity.type
_entity.pdbx_description
1 polymer ?
#
loop_
_entity_poly.entity_id
_entity_poly.type
_entity_poly.pdbx_seq_one_letter_code
_entity_poly.pdbx_strand_id
1 'polypeptide(L)' 'MKILVGITGSSGVIYGIRLVEVLSKMDQEVFLIISENAKRVMERE' A
#
# COMPACT_ATOMS: atom_id res chain seq x y z
N MET A 1 -7.20 -3.53 -15.10
CA MET A 1 -6.26 -4.62 -14.74
C MET A 1 -6.52 -5.04 -13.30
N LYS A 2 -6.17 -6.27 -12.92
CA LYS A 2 -6.19 -6.71 -11.52
C LYS A 2 -4.77 -6.63 -10.99
N ILE A 3 -4.56 -5.85 -9.93
CA ILE A 3 -3.22 -5.58 -9.37
C ILE A 3 -3.22 -5.98 -7.91
N LEU A 4 -2.25 -6.81 -7.50
CA LEU A 4 -2.01 -7.13 -6.10
C LEU A 4 -0.88 -6.25 -5.56
N VAL A 5 -1.16 -5.49 -4.52
CA VAL A 5 -0.18 -4.61 -3.85
C VAL A 5 0.08 -5.14 -2.45
N GLY A 6 1.33 -5.53 -2.20
CA GLY A 6 1.81 -5.91 -0.87
C GLY A 6 2.62 -4.79 -0.24
N ILE A 7 2.17 -4.27 0.91
CA ILE A 7 2.91 -3.28 1.71
C ILE A 7 3.53 -3.99 2.92
N THR A 8 4.87 -3.92 3.03
CA THR A 8 5.65 -4.56 4.09
C THR A 8 6.30 -3.53 5.03
N GLY A 9 6.91 -3.99 6.12
CA GLY A 9 7.50 -3.14 7.17
C GLY A 9 8.88 -2.62 6.82
N SER A 10 8.95 -1.74 5.80
CA SER A 10 10.15 -0.98 5.43
C SER A 10 9.86 0.51 5.57
N SER A 11 10.91 1.35 5.65
CA SER A 11 10.76 2.80 5.53
C SER A 11 10.13 3.18 4.19
N GLY A 12 9.28 4.21 4.17
CA GLY A 12 8.65 4.70 2.94
C GLY A 12 7.31 4.04 2.61
N VAL A 13 6.57 3.60 3.63
CA VAL A 13 5.22 3.05 3.48
C VAL A 13 4.28 4.00 2.73
N ILE A 14 4.52 5.31 2.85
CA ILE A 14 3.79 6.36 2.14
C ILE A 14 3.75 6.17 0.61
N TYR A 15 4.79 5.57 0.01
CA TYR A 15 4.80 5.30 -1.43
C TYR A 15 3.80 4.20 -1.82
N GLY A 16 3.66 3.18 -0.97
CA GLY A 16 2.66 2.12 -1.16
C GLY A 16 1.23 2.67 -1.03
N ILE A 17 1.00 3.55 -0.05
CA ILE A 17 -0.29 4.24 0.12
C ILE A 17 -0.61 5.08 -1.13
N ARG A 18 0.36 5.91 -1.57
CA ARG A 18 0.17 6.77 -2.74
C ARG A 18 -0.07 5.97 -4.02
N LEU A 19 0.61 4.83 -4.18
CA LEU A 19 0.38 3.92 -5.30
C LEU A 19 -1.08 3.44 -5.34
N VAL A 20 -1.60 2.98 -4.20
CA VAL A 20 -3.00 2.50 -4.11
C VAL A 20 -3.99 3.61 -4.46
N GLU A 21 -3.77 4.84 -3.97
CA GLU A 21 -4.62 5.99 -4.31
C GLU A 21 -4.65 6.27 -5.82
N VAL A 22 -3.48 6.24 -6.47
CA VAL A 22 -3.37 6.51 -7.91
C VAL A 22 -4.03 5.41 -8.72
N LEU A 23 -3.78 4.14 -8.37
CA LEU A 23 -4.40 3.00 -9.03
C LEU A 23 -5.93 3.01 -8.90
N SER A 24 -6.44 3.38 -7.72
CA SER A 24 -7.89 3.55 -7.49
C SER A 24 -8.47 4.69 -8.32
N LYS A 25 -7.78 5.83 -8.44
CA LYS A 25 -8.19 6.95 -9.32
C LYS A 25 -8.19 6.59 -10.81
N MET A 26 -7.38 5.61 -11.20
CA MET A 26 -7.32 5.07 -12.56
C MET A 26 -8.35 3.95 -12.80
N ASP A 27 -9.28 3.74 -11.88
CA ASP A 27 -10.33 2.71 -11.95
C ASP A 27 -9.76 1.28 -12.10
N GLN A 28 -8.59 1.03 -11.48
CA GLN A 28 -7.97 -0.29 -11.44
C GLN A 28 -8.45 -1.08 -10.22
N GLU A 29 -8.67 -2.38 -10.39
CA GLU A 29 -9.03 -3.29 -9.31
C GLU A 29 -7.77 -3.66 -8.52
N VAL A 30 -7.70 -3.20 -7.27
CA VAL A 30 -6.53 -3.38 -6.39
C VAL A 30 -6.86 -4.34 -5.25
N PHE A 31 -6.08 -5.42 -5.14
CA PHE A 31 -6.06 -6.30 -3.98
C PHE A 31 -4.92 -5.90 -3.06
N LEU A 32 -5.24 -5.35 -1.90
CA LEU A 32 -4.25 -4.81 -0.95
C LEU A 32 -3.96 -5.80 0.18
N ILE A 33 -2.68 -6.11 0.40
CA ILE A 33 -2.19 -6.88 1.55
C ILE A 33 -1.20 -6.02 2.32
N ILE A 34 -1.39 -5.90 3.63
CA ILE A 34 -0.54 -5.11 4.52
C ILE A 34 -0.05 -6.02 5.65
N SER A 35 1.26 -6.08 5.87
CA SER A 35 1.81 -6.85 6.99
C SER A 35 1.66 -6.12 8.34
N GLU A 36 1.65 -6.86 9.45
CA GLU A 36 1.62 -6.26 10.79
C GLU A 36 2.81 -5.33 11.04
N ASN A 37 3.99 -5.64 10.48
CA ASN A 37 5.14 -4.76 10.58
C ASN A 37 4.94 -3.46 9.78
N ALA A 38 4.26 -3.50 8.62
CA ALA A 38 3.93 -2.30 7.87
C ALA A 38 3.01 -1.37 8.67
N LYS A 39 1.99 -1.93 9.34
CA LYS A 39 1.09 -1.15 10.23
C LYS A 39 1.87 -0.46 11.35
N ARG A 40 2.79 -1.18 12.00
CA ARG A 40 3.66 -0.61 13.05
C ARG A 40 4.56 0.51 12.53
N VAL A 41 5.02 0.44 11.28
CA VAL A 41 5.81 1.51 10.65
C VAL A 41 4.92 2.71 10.35
N MET A 42 3.71 2.50 9.80
CA MET A 42 2.73 3.57 9.53
C MET A 42 2.31 4.36 10.78
N GLU A 43 2.30 3.75 11.96
CA GLU A 43 1.98 4.44 13.22
C GLU A 43 3.12 5.31 13.75
N ARG A 44 4.35 5.07 13.27
CA ARG A 44 5.58 5.72 13.78
C ARG A 44 6.12 6.79 12.84
N GLU A 45 5.75 6.75 11.55
CA GLU A 45 6.05 7.72 10.50
C GLU A 45 4.85 8.63 10.24
#